data_AF-A0A933LCC3-F1
#
_entry.id   AF-A0A933LCC3-F1
#
_cell.length_a   1.000
_cell.length_b   1.000
_cell.length_c   1.000
_cell.angle_alpha   90.00
_cell.angle_beta   90.00
_cell.angle_gamma   90.00
#
_symmetry.space_group_name_H-M   'P 1'
#
loop_
_entity.id
_entity.type
_entity.pdbx_description
1 polymer ?
#
loop_
_entity_poly.entity_id
_entity_poly.type
_entity_poly.pdbx_seq_one_letter_code
_entity_poly.pdbx_strand_id
1 'polypeptide(L)'
;MSARQLLGIGLLSFAFIPHHYTTPSKPHDEKTVQTKDTVYTFHNDVLPLLQSNCNPCHFSGGKVYKKLPFDDYKTVVSLGKKLTTRLKQKEQQAIINGWIGSGAKKKD
;
A
#
# COMPACT_ATOMS: atom_id res chain seq x y z
N MET A 1 63.29 1.83 -27.87
CA MET A 1 62.89 2.46 -26.60
C MET A 1 61.36 2.51 -26.59
N SER A 2 60.70 1.58 -25.90
CA SER A 2 59.24 1.46 -25.90
C SER A 2 58.75 1.50 -24.46
N ALA A 3 57.93 2.50 -24.16
CA ALA A 3 57.17 2.61 -22.92
C ALA A 3 56.16 1.46 -22.79
N ARG A 4 55.88 1.03 -21.56
CA ARG A 4 54.59 0.44 -21.19
C ARG A 4 54.37 0.46 -19.68
N GLN A 5 53.45 1.36 -19.32
CA GLN A 5 52.59 1.47 -18.15
C GLN A 5 52.70 0.45 -17.02
N LEU A 6 52.88 1.01 -15.82
CA LEU A 6 52.48 0.50 -14.51
C LEU A 6 50.95 0.37 -14.43
N LEU A 7 50.45 -0.73 -13.86
CA LEU A 7 49.09 -0.84 -13.30
C LEU A 7 49.14 -1.83 -12.13
N GLY A 8 49.49 -1.30 -10.96
CA GLY A 8 49.36 -1.97 -9.67
C GLY A 8 47.91 -1.84 -9.17
N ILE A 9 47.31 -2.98 -8.89
CA ILE A 9 45.90 -3.18 -8.54
C ILE A 9 45.60 -2.55 -7.18
N GLY A 10 44.75 -1.52 -7.16
CA GLY A 10 44.17 -0.99 -5.93
C GLY A 10 43.10 -1.94 -5.40
N LEU A 11 43.43 -2.65 -4.32
CA LEU A 11 42.44 -3.36 -3.49
C LEU A 11 41.59 -2.32 -2.76
N LEU A 12 40.46 -1.95 -3.36
CA LEU A 12 39.41 -1.21 -2.66
C LEU A 12 38.69 -2.19 -1.74
N SER A 13 39.03 -2.13 -0.45
CA SER A 13 38.28 -2.74 0.63
C SER A 13 36.83 -2.28 0.56
N PHE A 14 35.93 -3.17 0.15
CA PHE A 14 34.50 -2.97 0.30
C PHE A 14 34.19 -2.96 1.81
N ALA A 15 34.07 -1.77 2.38
CA ALA A 15 33.43 -1.60 3.66
C ALA A 15 32.03 -2.20 3.56
N PHE A 16 31.81 -3.30 4.27
CA PHE A 16 30.51 -3.92 4.46
C PHE A 16 29.68 -2.93 5.27
N ILE A 17 28.99 -2.01 4.60
CA ILE A 17 28.02 -1.14 5.24
C ILE A 17 26.82 -2.04 5.54
N PRO A 18 26.53 -2.40 6.81
CA PRO A 18 25.24 -2.96 7.11
C PRO A 18 24.23 -1.90 6.70
N HIS A 19 23.48 -2.14 5.63
CA HIS A 19 22.27 -1.38 5.36
C HIS A 19 21.36 -1.65 6.55
N HIS A 20 21.44 -0.76 7.53
CA HIS A 20 20.32 -0.41 8.38
C HIS A 20 19.18 -0.17 7.39
N TYR A 21 18.29 -1.15 7.31
CA TYR A 21 16.98 -1.03 6.74
C TYR A 21 16.24 0.00 7.60
N THR A 22 16.61 1.27 7.42
CA THR A 22 15.74 2.38 7.75
C THR A 22 14.54 2.18 6.86
N THR A 23 13.54 1.53 7.43
CA THR A 23 12.16 1.56 7.00
C THR A 23 11.86 2.99 6.55
N PRO A 24 11.52 3.25 5.29
CA PRO A 24 10.87 4.50 4.95
C PRO A 24 9.45 4.41 5.51
N SER A 25 9.29 4.57 6.82
CA SER A 25 8.03 5.02 7.38
C SER A 25 7.88 6.45 6.90
N LYS A 26 7.15 6.60 5.79
CA LYS A 26 6.49 7.85 5.39
C LYS A 26 5.94 8.50 6.66
N PRO A 27 6.01 9.84 6.82
CA PRO A 27 5.34 10.50 7.92
C PRO A 27 3.86 10.13 7.82
N HIS A 28 3.43 9.19 8.66
CA HIS A 28 2.05 9.14 9.08
C HIS A 28 1.96 10.33 9.98
N ASP A 29 1.54 11.46 9.40
CA ASP A 29 1.00 12.56 10.18
C ASP A 29 0.00 11.94 11.14
N GLU A 30 0.46 11.87 12.38
CA GLU A 30 -0.34 11.94 13.56
C GLU A 30 -1.44 12.98 13.32
N LYS A 31 -2.68 12.49 13.25
CA LYS A 31 -3.92 13.09 13.71
C LYS A 31 -5.02 13.01 12.65
N THR A 32 -5.91 12.04 12.81
CA THR A 32 -7.31 12.33 12.58
C THR A 32 -8.14 11.69 13.67
N VAL A 33 -8.50 12.54 14.62
CA VAL A 33 -9.63 12.32 15.52
C VAL A 33 -10.83 12.00 14.63
N GLN A 34 -11.26 10.74 14.63
CA GLN A 34 -12.47 10.29 13.94
C GLN A 34 -13.67 11.03 14.51
N THR A 35 -14.05 12.09 13.83
CA THR A 35 -15.31 12.80 14.04
C THR A 35 -16.38 12.12 13.18
N LYS A 36 -17.58 12.04 13.75
CA LYS A 36 -18.75 11.28 13.31
C LYS A 36 -19.26 11.63 11.90
N ASP A 37 -18.68 12.63 11.25
CA ASP A 37 -19.13 13.22 9.98
C ASP A 37 -18.12 13.05 8.82
N THR A 38 -17.05 12.25 9.02
CA THR A 38 -16.05 12.03 7.95
C THR A 38 -16.65 11.19 6.82
N VAL A 39 -16.78 11.77 5.63
CA VAL A 39 -17.21 11.07 4.42
C VAL A 39 -15.97 10.47 3.75
N TYR A 40 -15.85 9.14 3.78
CA TYR A 40 -14.82 8.42 3.05
C TYR A 40 -15.25 8.19 1.60
N THR A 41 -14.30 8.12 0.67
CA THR A 41 -14.46 7.91 -0.77
C THR A 41 -13.71 6.68 -1.25
N PHE A 42 -14.10 6.12 -2.40
CA PHE A 42 -13.42 4.91 -2.88
C PHE A 42 -11.97 5.19 -3.26
N HIS A 43 -11.72 6.22 -4.07
CA HIS A 43 -10.41 6.48 -4.65
C HIS A 43 -9.38 7.02 -3.66
N ASN A 44 -9.79 7.84 -2.68
CA ASN A 44 -8.84 8.49 -1.76
C ASN A 44 -8.60 7.68 -0.49
N ASP A 45 -9.59 6.93 -0.02
CA ASP A 45 -9.53 6.29 1.30
C ASP A 45 -9.48 4.77 1.21
N VAL A 46 -10.37 4.17 0.42
CA VAL A 46 -10.50 2.71 0.34
C VAL A 46 -9.46 2.08 -0.58
N LEU A 47 -9.28 2.63 -1.78
CA LEU A 47 -8.38 2.08 -2.79
C LEU A 47 -6.91 2.05 -2.30
N PRO A 48 -6.34 3.12 -1.72
CA PRO A 48 -4.97 3.08 -1.20
C PRO A 48 -4.81 2.07 -0.05
N LEU A 49 -5.83 1.94 0.79
CA LEU A 49 -5.86 0.97 1.88
C LEU A 49 -5.86 -0.47 1.35
N LEU A 50 -6.66 -0.77 0.33
CA LEU A 50 -6.68 -2.09 -0.32
C LEU A 50 -5.39 -2.36 -1.09
N GLN A 51 -4.81 -1.35 -1.75
CA GLN A 51 -3.49 -1.47 -2.38
C GLN A 51 -2.46 -1.88 -1.34
N SER A 52 -2.37 -1.18 -0.20
CA SER A 52 -1.36 -1.49 0.82
C SER A 52 -1.49 -2.90 1.43
N ASN A 53 -2.70 -3.48 1.48
CA ASN A 53 -2.94 -4.75 2.18
C ASN A 53 -3.18 -5.95 1.25
N CYS A 54 -3.50 -5.71 -0.02
CA CYS A 54 -3.99 -6.75 -0.94
C CYS A 54 -3.34 -6.73 -2.33
N ASN A 55 -2.36 -5.83 -2.58
CA ASN A 55 -1.68 -5.66 -3.87
C ASN A 55 -1.27 -6.96 -4.58
N PRO A 56 -0.50 -7.88 -3.97
CA PRO A 56 0.14 -8.97 -4.72
C PRO A 56 -0.84 -9.98 -5.32
N CYS A 57 -2.10 -9.97 -4.87
CA CYS A 57 -3.11 -10.94 -5.25
C CYS A 57 -4.29 -10.32 -5.99
N HIS A 58 -4.79 -9.18 -5.53
CA HIS A 58 -6.08 -8.60 -5.93
C HIS A 58 -5.97 -7.36 -6.84
N PHE A 59 -4.76 -7.02 -7.30
CA PHE A 59 -4.50 -5.94 -8.25
C PHE A 59 -3.86 -6.48 -9.53
N SER A 60 -3.69 -5.63 -10.54
CA SER A 60 -3.13 -6.01 -11.84
C SER A 60 -1.84 -6.83 -11.69
N GLY A 61 -1.76 -7.95 -12.42
CA GLY A 61 -0.68 -8.93 -12.29
C GLY A 61 -0.85 -9.96 -11.17
N GLY A 62 -1.79 -9.75 -10.25
CA GLY A 62 -2.08 -10.66 -9.15
C GLY A 62 -2.80 -11.94 -9.58
N LYS A 63 -2.47 -13.06 -8.93
CA LYS A 63 -2.98 -14.40 -9.27
C LYS A 63 -4.52 -14.50 -9.27
N VAL A 64 -5.19 -13.74 -8.42
CA VAL A 64 -6.66 -13.80 -8.26
C VAL A 64 -7.38 -12.58 -8.84
N TYR A 65 -6.65 -11.65 -9.44
CA TYR A 65 -7.16 -10.38 -9.97
C TYR A 65 -8.37 -10.57 -10.90
N LYS A 66 -8.28 -11.51 -11.85
CA LYS A 66 -9.37 -11.79 -12.82
C LYS A 66 -10.71 -12.19 -12.17
N LYS A 67 -10.69 -12.68 -10.93
CA LYS A 67 -11.89 -13.12 -10.21
C LYS A 67 -12.37 -12.11 -9.19
N LEU A 68 -11.43 -11.38 -8.57
CA LEU A 68 -11.72 -10.48 -7.46
C LEU A 68 -10.80 -9.25 -7.50
N PRO A 69 -11.01 -8.34 -8.46
CA PRO A 69 -10.23 -7.12 -8.62
C PRO A 69 -10.61 -6.07 -7.57
N PHE A 70 -9.65 -5.61 -6.77
CA PHE A 70 -9.89 -4.63 -5.69
C PHE A 70 -9.71 -3.17 -6.12
N ASP A 71 -9.26 -2.94 -7.36
CA ASP A 71 -9.32 -1.65 -8.04
C ASP A 71 -10.70 -1.39 -8.69
N ASP A 72 -11.55 -2.41 -8.82
CA ASP A 72 -12.94 -2.26 -9.26
C ASP A 72 -13.87 -1.94 -8.10
N TYR A 73 -14.45 -0.73 -8.14
CA TYR A 73 -15.46 -0.28 -7.20
C TYR A 73 -16.57 -1.30 -6.97
N LYS A 74 -17.13 -1.90 -8.04
CA LYS A 74 -18.29 -2.80 -7.92
C LYS A 74 -17.94 -4.04 -7.10
N THR A 75 -16.76 -4.60 -7.34
CA THR A 75 -16.24 -5.74 -6.58
C THR A 75 -16.11 -5.40 -5.10
N VAL A 76 -15.53 -4.24 -4.77
CA VAL A 76 -15.31 -3.82 -3.38
C VAL A 76 -16.64 -3.54 -2.66
N VAL A 77 -17.59 -2.88 -3.32
CA VAL A 77 -18.94 -2.66 -2.80
C VAL A 77 -19.67 -3.98 -2.55
N SER A 78 -19.57 -4.94 -3.47
CA SER A 78 -20.20 -6.25 -3.33
C SER A 78 -19.67 -7.05 -2.14
N LEU A 79 -18.40 -6.88 -1.78
CA LEU A 79 -17.79 -7.52 -0.61
C LEU A 79 -18.19 -6.80 0.69
N GLY A 80 -18.20 -5.48 0.66
CA GLY A 80 -18.58 -4.64 1.78
C GLY A 80 -17.85 -5.01 3.07
N LYS A 81 -18.60 -5.27 4.14
CA LYS A 81 -18.05 -5.56 5.48
C LYS A 81 -17.19 -6.82 5.52
N LYS A 82 -17.24 -7.73 4.53
CA LYS A 82 -16.35 -8.90 4.50
C LYS A 82 -14.87 -8.49 4.44
N LEU A 83 -14.56 -7.34 3.84
CA LEU A 83 -13.19 -6.82 3.76
C LEU A 83 -12.58 -6.58 5.16
N THR A 84 -13.40 -6.17 6.14
CA THR A 84 -12.92 -5.88 7.50
C THR A 84 -12.37 -7.12 8.20
N THR A 85 -12.81 -8.32 7.81
CA THR A 85 -12.29 -9.60 8.35
C THR A 85 -10.84 -9.88 7.97
N ARG A 86 -10.31 -9.18 6.95
CA ARG A 86 -8.92 -9.30 6.49
C ARG A 86 -8.05 -8.13 6.96
N LEU A 87 -8.66 -7.02 7.39
CA LEU A 87 -7.98 -5.83 7.88
C LEU A 87 -7.82 -5.91 9.40
N LYS A 88 -6.58 -5.95 9.90
CA LYS A 88 -6.30 -6.17 11.33
C LYS A 88 -6.45 -4.89 12.16
N GLN A 89 -6.24 -3.73 11.55
CA GLN A 89 -6.23 -2.46 12.27
C GLN A 89 -7.64 -1.88 12.41
N LYS A 90 -8.02 -1.47 13.62
CA LYS A 90 -9.34 -0.89 13.91
C LYS A 90 -9.64 0.34 13.06
N GLU A 91 -8.63 1.17 12.82
CA GLU A 91 -8.74 2.35 11.98
C GLU A 91 -9.08 2.01 10.52
N GLN A 92 -8.40 1.00 9.95
CA GLN A 92 -8.68 0.52 8.59
C GLN A 92 -10.10 -0.03 8.47
N GLN A 93 -10.56 -0.77 9.50
CA GLN A 93 -11.94 -1.25 9.54
C GLN A 93 -12.94 -0.10 9.63
N ALA A 94 -12.63 0.96 10.37
CA ALA A 94 -13.47 2.15 10.49
C ALA A 94 -13.61 2.90 9.16
N ILE A 95 -12.54 3.02 8.36
CA ILE A 95 -12.59 3.60 7.01
C ILE A 95 -13.55 2.81 6.13
N ILE A 96 -13.39 1.48 6.05
CA ILE A 96 -14.27 0.61 5.26
C ILE A 96 -15.72 0.70 5.75
N ASN A 97 -15.96 0.63 7.06
CA ASN A 97 -17.30 0.71 7.63
C ASN A 97 -17.95 2.08 7.39
N GLY A 98 -17.18 3.15 7.52
CA GLY A 98 -17.62 4.52 7.28
C GLY A 98 -17.99 4.73 5.82
N TRP A 99 -17.15 4.30 4.88
CA TRP A 99 -17.43 4.36 3.44
C TRP A 99 -18.68 3.55 3.06
N ILE A 100 -18.84 2.33 3.57
CA ILE A 100 -20.04 1.51 3.31
C ILE A 100 -21.29 2.16 3.90
N GLY A 101 -21.21 2.69 5.12
CA GLY A 101 -22.35 3.29 5.83
C GLY A 101 -22.79 4.65 5.28
N SER A 102 -21.86 5.45 4.76
CA SER A 102 -22.12 6.80 4.20
C SER A 102 -22.50 6.78 2.71
N GLY A 103 -22.43 5.61 2.08
CA GLY A 103 -23.01 5.37 0.77
C GLY A 103 -21.99 5.02 -0.30
N ALA A 104 -21.46 3.80 -0.18
CA ALA A 104 -20.95 2.96 -1.29
C ALA A 104 -21.96 2.76 -2.46
N LYS A 105 -22.99 3.62 -2.56
CA LYS A 105 -24.04 3.72 -3.56
C LYS A 105 -23.76 4.88 -4.54
N LYS A 106 -23.03 5.92 -4.10
CA LYS A 106 -22.59 7.01 -4.98
C LYS A 106 -21.38 6.49 -5.74
N LYS A 107 -21.58 6.14 -7.01
CA LYS A 107 -20.44 5.93 -7.93
C LYS A 107 -19.71 7.26 -7.99
N ASP A 108 -18.53 7.30 -7.40
CA ASP A 108 -17.55 8.36 -7.65
C ASP A 108 -17.03 8.24 -9.09
#